data_AF-A0A2G4HK79-F1
#
_entry.id   AF-A0A2G4HK79-F1
#
_cell.length_a   1.000
_cell.length_b   1.000
_cell.length_c   1.000
_cell.angle_alpha   90.00
_cell.angle_beta   90.00
_cell.angle_gamma   90.00
#
_symmetry.space_group_name_H-M   'P 1'
#
loop_
_entity.id
_entity.type
_entity.pdbx_description
1 polymer ?
#
loop_
_entity_poly.entity_id
_entity_poly.type
_entity_poly.pdbx_seq_one_letter_code
_entity_poly.pdbx_strand_id
1 'polypeptide(L)'
;MPAPVICFGQQPCGFFPRRFLYAKIVTARRLQAEIGGEVVFFYHDSDHDPRETQTTLRHRKTDAPLTFNFTFANKTQRKFSPLYAKKIPADWRDATARQLPAYVAPPQVAAFKAVTATTVADFCFEMYRTMNLLDGIRVVRSSDPAFRRAACPITDFFVDVPYDGELVRARRTAEGTLQLHEGGNSFLTLPPATAGTAPFDAAQISPSRDSRLRWMQSVIHCTHYIAGAGEQAYLNHADAPEITFVTRDPIDRSDEAYTE
;
A
#
# COMPACT_ATOMS: atom_id res chain seq x y z
N MET A 1 24.53 -17.75 -11.35
CA MET A 1 23.95 -16.47 -10.88
C MET A 1 22.64 -16.79 -10.18
N PRO A 2 22.27 -16.09 -9.09
CA PRO A 2 20.96 -16.28 -8.47
C PRO A 2 19.84 -15.97 -9.48
N ALA A 3 18.70 -16.64 -9.34
CA ALA A 3 17.55 -16.38 -10.20
C ALA A 3 17.07 -14.93 -10.03
N PRO A 4 16.58 -14.26 -11.09
CA PRO A 4 16.07 -12.90 -10.97
C PRO A 4 14.90 -12.78 -9.98
N VAL A 5 14.88 -11.67 -9.25
CA VAL A 5 13.78 -11.28 -8.36
C VAL A 5 13.28 -9.93 -8.87
N ILE A 6 12.10 -9.93 -9.49
CA ILE A 6 11.47 -8.77 -10.10
C ILE A 6 10.46 -8.20 -9.11
N CYS A 7 10.80 -7.07 -8.50
CA CYS A 7 9.99 -6.47 -7.45
C CYS A 7 9.27 -5.22 -7.94
N PHE A 8 8.11 -4.94 -7.36
CA PHE A 8 7.49 -3.62 -7.40
C PHE A 8 6.76 -3.35 -6.09
N GLY A 9 6.79 -2.10 -5.64
CA GLY A 9 6.10 -1.67 -4.43
C GLY A 9 4.84 -0.87 -4.73
N GLN A 10 3.79 -1.05 -3.94
CA GLN A 10 2.61 -0.18 -3.96
C GLN A 10 1.80 -0.28 -2.66
N GLN A 11 1.31 0.86 -2.17
CA GLN A 11 0.28 0.90 -1.12
C GLN A 11 -1.05 0.33 -1.65
N PRO A 12 -1.98 -0.09 -0.79
CA PRO A 12 -3.38 -0.25 -1.19
C PRO A 12 -3.85 1.02 -1.94
N CYS A 13 -4.20 0.90 -3.22
CA CYS A 13 -4.50 2.03 -4.09
C CYS A 13 -5.89 1.94 -4.74
N GLY A 14 -6.92 1.81 -3.91
CA GLY A 14 -8.32 1.65 -4.32
C GLY A 14 -8.79 0.21 -4.21
N PHE A 15 -10.09 0.00 -3.95
CA PHE A 15 -10.65 -1.36 -3.89
C PHE A 15 -10.62 -2.03 -5.26
N PHE A 16 -10.82 -1.26 -6.33
CA PHE A 16 -10.27 -1.62 -7.64
C PHE A 16 -8.90 -0.91 -7.75
N PRO A 17 -7.82 -1.63 -8.10
CA PRO A 17 -6.49 -1.05 -8.09
C PRO A 17 -6.39 0.06 -9.13
N ARG A 18 -5.67 1.14 -8.82
CA ARG A 18 -5.34 2.15 -9.83
C ARG A 18 -4.61 1.52 -11.02
N ARG A 19 -4.87 2.03 -12.21
CA ARG A 19 -4.32 1.54 -13.48
C ARG A 19 -2.79 1.51 -13.50
N PHE A 20 -2.10 2.42 -12.81
CA PHE A 20 -0.64 2.32 -12.71
C PHE A 20 -0.14 1.06 -11.98
N LEU A 21 -0.92 0.48 -11.06
CA LEU A 21 -0.55 -0.77 -10.38
C LEU A 21 -0.70 -1.94 -11.35
N TYR A 22 -1.78 -1.97 -12.12
CA TYR A 22 -1.94 -2.92 -13.22
C TYR A 22 -0.77 -2.83 -14.21
N ALA A 23 -0.36 -1.63 -14.60
CA ALA A 23 0.80 -1.44 -15.46
C ALA A 23 2.10 -2.00 -14.84
N LYS A 24 2.35 -1.79 -13.54
CA LYS A 24 3.49 -2.43 -12.84
C LYS A 24 3.44 -3.96 -12.93
N ILE A 25 2.25 -4.55 -12.74
CA ILE A 25 2.03 -6.01 -12.82
C ILE A 25 2.32 -6.54 -14.22
N VAL A 26 1.79 -5.90 -15.26
CA VAL A 26 2.01 -6.32 -16.65
C VAL A 26 3.48 -6.19 -17.04
N THR A 27 4.13 -5.09 -16.67
CA THR A 27 5.58 -4.91 -16.91
C THR A 27 6.40 -5.98 -16.21
N ALA A 28 6.08 -6.30 -14.95
CA ALA A 28 6.78 -7.34 -14.20
C ALA A 28 6.62 -8.73 -14.86
N ARG A 29 5.40 -9.07 -15.32
CA ARG A 29 5.12 -10.33 -16.03
C ARG A 29 5.84 -10.40 -17.37
N ARG A 30 5.85 -9.31 -18.13
CA ARG A 30 6.59 -9.22 -19.39
C ARG A 30 8.09 -9.45 -19.15
N LEU A 31 8.66 -8.75 -18.17
CA LEU A 31 10.07 -8.92 -17.81
C LEU A 31 10.34 -10.35 -17.33
N GLN A 32 9.47 -10.94 -16.51
CA GLN A 32 9.59 -12.33 -16.07
C GLN A 32 9.60 -13.31 -17.26
N ALA A 33 8.80 -13.08 -18.30
CA ALA A 33 8.83 -13.91 -19.50
C ALA A 33 10.15 -13.75 -20.29
N GLU A 34 10.81 -12.59 -20.21
CA GLU A 34 12.08 -12.31 -20.88
C GLU A 34 13.29 -12.91 -20.13
N ILE A 35 13.33 -12.79 -18.80
CA ILE A 35 14.52 -13.13 -17.99
C ILE A 35 14.31 -14.29 -16.99
N GLY A 36 13.09 -14.81 -16.86
CA GLY A 36 12.71 -15.78 -15.84
C GLY A 36 12.66 -15.18 -14.43
N GLY A 37 12.70 -16.05 -13.42
CA GLY A 37 12.72 -15.66 -12.01
C GLY A 37 11.34 -15.52 -11.36
N GLU A 38 11.30 -14.90 -10.18
CA GLU A 38 10.07 -14.65 -9.44
C GLU A 38 9.62 -13.18 -9.53
N VAL A 39 8.31 -12.96 -9.48
CA VAL A 39 7.71 -11.63 -9.34
C VAL A 39 7.27 -11.44 -7.90
N VAL A 40 7.69 -10.33 -7.30
CA VAL A 40 7.41 -9.97 -5.92
C VAL A 40 6.65 -8.65 -5.87
N PHE A 41 5.46 -8.69 -5.26
CA PHE A 41 4.72 -7.48 -4.93
C PHE A 41 4.97 -7.10 -3.48
N PHE A 42 5.69 -6.01 -3.26
CA PHE A 42 5.84 -5.39 -1.96
C PHE A 42 4.61 -4.52 -1.64
N TYR A 43 3.66 -5.11 -0.92
CA TYR A 43 2.40 -4.49 -0.55
C TYR A 43 2.59 -3.57 0.66
N HIS A 44 2.61 -2.26 0.42
CA HIS A 44 2.91 -1.26 1.43
C HIS A 44 1.66 -0.86 2.25
N ASP A 45 1.09 -1.83 2.95
CA ASP A 45 -0.11 -1.68 3.79
C ASP A 45 0.15 -1.06 5.16
N SER A 46 1.42 -0.82 5.51
CA SER A 46 1.79 -0.04 6.69
C SER A 46 1.65 1.45 6.49
N ASP A 47 1.51 1.95 5.26
CA ASP A 47 1.18 3.36 5.11
C ASP A 47 -0.19 3.68 5.72
N HIS A 48 -0.46 4.95 6.03
CA HIS A 48 -1.69 5.36 6.71
C HIS A 48 -2.53 6.36 5.91
N ASP A 49 -2.12 6.80 4.71
CA ASP A 49 -2.85 7.81 3.95
C ASP A 49 -4.14 7.24 3.32
N PRO A 50 -5.33 7.64 3.81
CA PRO A 50 -6.60 7.16 3.25
C PRO A 50 -6.91 7.73 1.86
N ARG A 51 -6.15 8.72 1.36
CA ARG A 51 -6.35 9.25 0.01
C ARG A 51 -5.83 8.29 -1.06
N GLU A 52 -4.84 7.47 -0.72
CA GLU A 52 -4.32 6.48 -1.67
C GLU A 52 -5.38 5.43 -2.03
N THR A 53 -6.34 5.17 -1.13
CA THR A 53 -7.40 4.18 -1.35
C THR A 53 -8.62 4.72 -2.12
N GLN A 54 -8.54 5.95 -2.63
CA GLN A 54 -9.55 6.48 -3.53
C GLN A 54 -9.63 5.64 -4.82
N THR A 55 -10.86 5.28 -5.19
CA THR A 55 -11.18 4.48 -6.38
C THR A 55 -12.01 5.33 -7.33
N THR A 56 -11.38 5.86 -8.37
CA THR A 56 -12.08 6.67 -9.39
C THR A 56 -12.57 5.77 -10.52
N LEU A 57 -13.88 5.78 -10.76
CA LEU A 57 -14.57 4.98 -11.78
C LEU A 57 -15.34 5.90 -12.71
N ARG A 58 -15.54 5.48 -13.96
CA ARG A 58 -16.34 6.23 -14.94
C ARG A 58 -17.72 5.62 -15.11
N HIS A 59 -18.73 6.48 -15.17
CA HIS A 59 -20.10 6.06 -15.39
C HIS A 59 -20.24 5.46 -16.80
N ARG A 60 -20.75 4.23 -16.90
CA ARG A 60 -20.73 3.42 -18.14
C ARG A 60 -21.47 4.04 -19.33
N LYS A 61 -22.41 4.96 -19.10
CA LYS A 61 -23.19 5.63 -20.16
C LYS A 61 -22.69 7.03 -20.51
N THR A 62 -22.11 7.75 -19.55
CA THR A 62 -21.80 9.19 -19.69
C THR A 62 -20.30 9.46 -19.65
N ASP A 63 -19.50 8.44 -19.33
CA ASP A 63 -18.05 8.53 -19.11
C ASP A 63 -17.63 9.50 -17.98
N ALA A 64 -18.59 10.06 -17.24
CA ALA A 64 -18.30 10.99 -16.14
C ALA A 64 -17.60 10.25 -14.99
N PRO A 65 -16.48 10.80 -14.45
CA PRO A 65 -15.75 10.18 -13.35
C PRO A 65 -16.47 10.42 -12.01
N LEU A 66 -16.46 9.41 -11.14
CA LEU A 66 -16.82 9.50 -9.73
C LEU A 66 -15.75 8.81 -8.89
N THR A 67 -15.31 9.50 -7.82
CA THR A 67 -14.35 8.96 -6.87
C THR A 67 -15.07 8.38 -5.64
N PHE A 68 -14.89 7.08 -5.42
CA PHE A 68 -15.30 6.38 -4.22
C PHE A 68 -14.13 6.31 -3.23
N ASN A 69 -14.43 6.16 -1.95
CA ASN A 69 -13.43 5.79 -0.95
C ASN A 69 -14.09 4.98 0.18
N PHE A 70 -13.27 4.34 0.99
CA PHE A 70 -13.70 3.74 2.24
C PHE A 70 -14.22 4.81 3.20
N THR A 71 -15.26 4.45 3.96
CA THR A 71 -15.51 5.08 5.25
C THR A 71 -14.73 4.31 6.32
N PHE A 72 -14.50 4.94 7.47
CA PHE A 72 -13.65 4.41 8.53
C PHE A 72 -14.45 4.37 9.83
N ALA A 73 -14.14 3.39 10.68
CA ALA A 73 -14.84 3.21 11.96
C ALA A 73 -14.84 4.47 12.84
N ASN A 74 -13.77 5.28 12.81
CA ASN A 74 -13.70 6.57 13.49
C ASN A 74 -12.63 7.51 12.90
N LYS A 75 -12.57 8.73 13.43
CA LYS A 75 -11.64 9.80 13.00
C LYS A 75 -10.18 9.45 13.26
N THR A 76 -9.88 8.82 14.40
CA THR A 76 -8.51 8.41 14.77
C THR A 76 -7.98 7.40 13.76
N GLN A 77 -8.76 6.37 13.43
CA GLN A 77 -8.39 5.42 12.39
C GLN A 77 -8.23 6.06 11.02
N ARG A 78 -9.18 6.90 10.61
CA ARG A 78 -9.11 7.61 9.33
C ARG A 78 -7.80 8.39 9.19
N LYS A 79 -7.39 9.13 10.23
CA LYS A 79 -6.21 9.99 10.17
C LYS A 79 -4.89 9.23 10.36
N PHE A 80 -4.83 8.30 11.31
CA PHE A 80 -3.55 7.90 11.90
C PHE A 80 -3.27 6.40 11.86
N SER A 81 -4.29 5.55 11.78
CA SER A 81 -4.05 4.10 11.72
C SER A 81 -3.43 3.68 10.40
N PRO A 82 -2.48 2.74 10.39
CA PRO A 82 -1.99 2.16 9.15
C PRO A 82 -3.12 1.41 8.42
N LEU A 83 -3.03 1.30 7.09
CA LEU A 83 -4.09 0.76 6.24
C LEU A 83 -4.47 -0.68 6.59
N TYR A 84 -3.52 -1.49 7.08
CA TYR A 84 -3.80 -2.84 7.58
C TYR A 84 -4.65 -2.88 8.86
N ALA A 85 -4.72 -1.78 9.62
CA ALA A 85 -5.50 -1.67 10.85
C ALA A 85 -6.75 -0.80 10.70
N LYS A 86 -6.89 -0.03 9.62
CA LYS A 86 -8.09 0.79 9.36
C LYS A 86 -9.29 -0.10 9.07
N LYS A 87 -10.27 -0.11 9.98
CA LYS A 87 -11.51 -0.87 9.90
C LYS A 87 -12.56 -0.15 9.05
N ILE A 88 -13.31 -0.97 8.32
CA ILE A 88 -14.42 -0.57 7.46
C ILE A 88 -15.73 -0.78 8.22
N PRO A 89 -16.66 0.20 8.26
CA PRO A 89 -18.00 0.00 8.81
C PRO A 89 -18.75 -1.14 8.10
N ALA A 90 -19.49 -1.96 8.86
CA ALA A 90 -20.12 -3.19 8.35
C ALA A 90 -21.13 -2.95 7.22
N ASP A 91 -21.79 -1.79 7.21
CA ASP A 91 -22.79 -1.40 6.20
C ASP A 91 -22.17 -0.77 4.94
N TRP A 92 -20.90 -0.38 4.98
CA TRP A 92 -20.23 0.34 3.90
C TRP A 92 -20.17 -0.47 2.59
N ARG A 93 -19.86 -1.77 2.68
CA ARG A 93 -19.73 -2.62 1.48
C ARG A 93 -21.06 -2.69 0.75
N ASP A 94 -22.14 -2.99 1.46
CA ASP A 94 -23.45 -3.15 0.84
C ASP A 94 -23.98 -1.81 0.31
N ALA A 95 -23.68 -0.69 0.99
CA ALA A 95 -24.00 0.66 0.50
C ALA A 95 -23.23 1.05 -0.77
N THR A 96 -21.94 0.72 -0.84
CA THR A 96 -21.11 0.98 -2.02
C THR A 96 -21.51 0.07 -3.18
N ALA A 97 -21.76 -1.22 -2.92
CA ALA A 97 -22.13 -2.21 -3.93
C ALA A 97 -23.42 -1.86 -4.69
N ARG A 98 -24.36 -1.13 -4.05
CA ARG A 98 -25.59 -0.64 -4.73
C ARG A 98 -25.32 0.38 -5.82
N GLN A 99 -24.21 1.12 -5.73
CA GLN A 99 -23.85 2.17 -6.68
C GLN A 99 -23.03 1.64 -7.86
N LEU A 100 -22.27 0.57 -7.66
CA LEU A 100 -21.31 0.03 -8.63
C LEU A 100 -21.88 -0.39 -10.01
N PRO A 101 -23.12 -0.89 -10.18
CA PRO A 101 -23.62 -1.31 -11.49
C PRO A 101 -23.62 -0.22 -12.57
N ALA A 102 -23.65 1.06 -12.15
CA ALA A 102 -23.56 2.20 -13.05
C ALA A 102 -22.12 2.46 -13.56
N TYR A 103 -21.11 1.85 -12.95
CA TYR A 103 -19.69 2.14 -13.17
C TYR A 103 -18.88 0.93 -13.66
N VAL A 104 -19.22 -0.29 -13.23
CA VAL A 104 -18.48 -1.51 -13.60
C VAL A 104 -19.40 -2.59 -14.13
N ALA A 105 -18.84 -3.60 -14.81
CA ALA A 105 -19.60 -4.71 -15.33
C ALA A 105 -20.03 -5.69 -14.20
N PRO A 106 -21.05 -6.54 -14.43
CA PRO A 106 -21.56 -7.45 -13.41
C PRO A 106 -20.51 -8.35 -12.73
N PRO A 107 -19.48 -8.89 -13.41
CA PRO A 107 -18.43 -9.68 -12.76
C PRO A 107 -17.68 -8.92 -11.67
N GLN A 108 -17.36 -7.64 -11.91
CA GLN A 108 -16.67 -6.78 -10.94
C GLN A 108 -17.57 -6.43 -9.74
N VAL A 109 -18.87 -6.26 -9.97
CA VAL A 109 -19.84 -6.09 -8.86
C VAL A 109 -19.92 -7.36 -8.01
N ALA A 110 -19.93 -8.53 -8.64
CA ALA A 110 -19.95 -9.82 -7.94
C ALA A 110 -18.66 -10.03 -7.13
N ALA A 111 -17.49 -9.74 -7.72
CA ALA A 111 -16.20 -9.76 -7.04
C ALA A 111 -16.21 -8.86 -5.79
N PHE A 112 -16.66 -7.61 -5.93
CA PHE A 112 -16.77 -6.67 -4.81
C PHE A 112 -17.67 -7.18 -3.68
N LYS A 113 -18.81 -7.78 -4.02
CA LYS A 113 -19.74 -8.35 -3.01
C LYS A 113 -19.18 -9.59 -2.31
N ALA A 114 -18.27 -10.32 -2.95
CA ALA A 114 -17.67 -11.54 -2.40
C ALA A 114 -16.59 -11.25 -1.36
N VAL A 115 -16.03 -10.03 -1.32
CA VAL A 115 -15.01 -9.64 -0.35
C VAL A 115 -15.59 -9.65 1.07
N THR A 116 -14.83 -10.25 1.99
CA THR A 116 -15.20 -10.41 3.41
C THR A 116 -14.28 -9.66 4.36
N ALA A 117 -13.12 -9.22 3.89
CA ALA A 117 -12.19 -8.41 4.65
C ALA A 117 -12.85 -7.17 5.29
N THR A 118 -12.48 -6.92 6.55
CA THR A 118 -13.00 -5.80 7.34
C THR A 118 -12.00 -4.67 7.52
N THR A 119 -10.76 -4.83 7.03
CA THR A 119 -9.74 -3.79 7.02
C THR A 119 -9.52 -3.30 5.59
N VAL A 120 -9.08 -2.05 5.46
CA VAL A 120 -8.89 -1.41 4.15
C VAL A 120 -7.84 -2.13 3.30
N ALA A 121 -6.69 -2.49 3.89
CA ALA A 121 -5.67 -3.22 3.15
C ALA A 121 -6.15 -4.61 2.73
N ASP A 122 -6.78 -5.37 3.64
CA ASP A 122 -7.22 -6.73 3.29
C ASP A 122 -8.37 -6.70 2.27
N PHE A 123 -9.23 -5.68 2.30
CA PHE A 123 -10.28 -5.50 1.30
C PHE A 123 -9.70 -5.29 -0.10
N CYS A 124 -8.74 -4.37 -0.22
CA CYS A 124 -8.02 -4.15 -1.48
C CYS A 124 -7.29 -5.42 -1.93
N PHE A 125 -6.63 -6.12 -1.02
CA PHE A 125 -5.91 -7.35 -1.32
C PHE A 125 -6.83 -8.47 -1.83
N GLU A 126 -7.95 -8.72 -1.15
CA GLU A 126 -8.98 -9.69 -1.58
C GLU A 126 -9.57 -9.33 -2.94
N MET A 127 -9.81 -8.03 -3.20
CA MET A 127 -10.25 -7.57 -4.53
C MET A 127 -9.23 -7.90 -5.61
N TYR A 128 -7.96 -7.55 -5.41
CA TYR A 128 -6.91 -7.74 -6.42
C TYR A 128 -6.72 -9.23 -6.73
N ARG A 129 -6.85 -10.09 -5.71
CA ARG A 129 -6.84 -11.54 -5.86
C ARG A 129 -8.06 -12.04 -6.63
N THR A 130 -9.27 -11.56 -6.30
CA THR A 130 -10.50 -11.97 -7.00
C THR A 130 -10.51 -11.54 -8.46
N MET A 131 -9.81 -10.47 -8.79
CA MET A 131 -9.56 -10.02 -10.17
C MET A 131 -8.41 -10.76 -10.88
N ASN A 132 -7.83 -11.79 -10.26
CA ASN A 132 -6.75 -12.59 -10.84
C ASN A 132 -5.44 -11.83 -11.15
N LEU A 133 -5.24 -10.68 -10.51
CA LEU A 133 -4.09 -9.81 -10.77
C LEU A 133 -2.82 -10.30 -10.09
N LEU A 134 -2.97 -11.09 -9.02
CA LEU A 134 -1.88 -11.54 -8.15
C LEU A 134 -1.41 -12.97 -8.45
N ASP A 135 -1.96 -13.61 -9.49
CA ASP A 135 -1.55 -14.96 -9.90
C ASP A 135 -0.08 -15.01 -10.28
N GLY A 136 0.63 -15.98 -9.70
CA GLY A 136 2.07 -16.19 -9.89
C GLY A 136 2.96 -15.12 -9.21
N ILE A 137 2.38 -14.23 -8.40
CA ILE A 137 3.11 -13.15 -7.72
C ILE A 137 3.23 -13.46 -6.24
N ARG A 138 4.47 -13.46 -5.73
CA ARG A 138 4.73 -13.54 -4.29
C ARG A 138 4.41 -12.19 -3.66
N VAL A 139 3.49 -12.16 -2.70
CA VAL A 139 3.11 -10.92 -2.01
C VAL A 139 3.85 -10.84 -0.68
N VAL A 140 4.50 -9.71 -0.43
CA VAL A 140 5.20 -9.40 0.82
C VAL A 140 4.56 -8.16 1.42
N ARG A 141 4.09 -8.25 2.67
CA ARG A 141 3.40 -7.13 3.34
C ARG A 141 4.40 -6.33 4.15
N SER A 142 4.36 -5.00 4.04
CA SER A 142 5.18 -4.15 4.91
C SER A 142 4.75 -4.21 6.39
N SER A 143 3.52 -4.67 6.65
CA SER A 143 2.98 -4.88 8.00
C SER A 143 3.41 -6.18 8.67
N ASP A 144 3.99 -7.14 7.92
CA ASP A 144 4.35 -8.45 8.46
C ASP A 144 5.44 -8.30 9.56
N PRO A 145 5.16 -8.69 10.82
CA PRO A 145 6.13 -8.62 11.91
C PRO A 145 7.44 -9.36 11.62
N ALA A 146 7.40 -10.49 10.90
CA ALA A 146 8.59 -11.25 10.55
C ALA A 146 9.44 -10.50 9.53
N PHE A 147 8.82 -9.91 8.51
CA PHE A 147 9.49 -9.05 7.54
C PHE A 147 10.16 -7.86 8.23
N ARG A 148 9.43 -7.18 9.12
CA ARG A 148 9.92 -6.00 9.83
C ARG A 148 11.12 -6.29 10.73
N ARG A 149 11.14 -7.46 11.41
CA ARG A 149 12.28 -7.89 12.23
C ARG A 149 13.50 -8.31 11.41
N ALA A 150 13.29 -8.86 10.22
CA ALA A 150 14.37 -9.26 9.32
C ALA A 150 15.04 -8.08 8.63
N ALA A 151 14.30 -6.98 8.44
CA ALA A 151 14.80 -5.80 7.75
C ALA A 151 15.89 -5.06 8.54
N CYS A 152 16.77 -4.37 7.81
CA CYS A 152 17.85 -3.62 8.41
C CYS A 152 17.32 -2.47 9.29
N PRO A 153 18.04 -2.08 10.36
CA PRO A 153 17.67 -0.93 11.17
C PRO A 153 17.69 0.37 10.34
N ILE A 154 16.75 1.26 10.65
CA ILE A 154 16.57 2.56 10.02
C ILE A 154 16.37 3.65 11.09
N THR A 155 16.73 4.89 10.77
CA THR A 155 16.68 6.02 11.72
C THR A 155 15.50 6.96 11.48
N ASP A 156 15.01 7.07 10.24
CA ASP A 156 13.76 7.76 9.91
C ASP A 156 12.64 6.72 9.70
N PHE A 157 11.76 6.63 10.69
CA PHE A 157 10.74 5.59 10.75
C PHE A 157 9.48 6.01 11.49
N PHE A 158 8.47 5.17 11.30
CA PHE A 158 7.22 5.20 12.06
C PHE A 158 7.14 3.99 12.99
N VAL A 159 6.37 4.12 14.05
CA VAL A 159 6.09 3.08 15.03
C VAL A 159 4.59 2.91 15.18
N ASP A 160 4.14 1.67 15.13
CA ASP A 160 2.75 1.31 15.41
C ASP A 160 2.55 1.20 16.94
N VAL A 161 1.73 2.08 17.50
CA VAL A 161 1.48 2.21 18.95
C VAL A 161 -0.01 2.40 19.26
N PRO A 162 -0.49 1.99 20.45
CA PRO A 162 -1.86 2.26 20.86
C PRO A 162 -2.07 3.74 21.23
N TYR A 163 -3.13 4.36 20.71
CA TYR A 163 -3.55 5.71 21.07
C TYR A 163 -5.06 5.86 20.86
N ASP A 164 -5.77 6.44 21.83
CA ASP A 164 -7.22 6.68 21.73
C ASP A 164 -8.03 5.41 21.38
N GLY A 165 -7.65 4.27 21.98
CA GLY A 165 -8.29 2.97 21.75
C GLY A 165 -7.97 2.31 20.40
N GLU A 166 -7.11 2.93 19.58
CA GLU A 166 -6.76 2.45 18.24
C GLU A 166 -5.26 2.24 18.07
N LEU A 167 -4.87 1.44 17.08
CA LEU A 167 -3.48 1.34 16.65
C LEU A 167 -3.17 2.49 15.69
N VAL A 168 -2.18 3.34 16.00
CA VAL A 168 -1.77 4.48 15.17
C VAL A 168 -0.33 4.34 14.71
N ARG A 169 -0.02 4.87 13.52
CA ARG A 169 1.34 4.91 12.96
C ARG A 169 1.96 6.26 13.23
N ALA A 170 2.79 6.36 14.26
CA ALA A 170 3.41 7.60 14.71
C ALA A 170 4.84 7.74 14.19
N ARG A 171 5.21 8.92 13.69
CA ARG A 171 6.59 9.20 13.27
C ARG A 171 7.45 9.44 14.50
N ARG A 172 8.63 8.83 14.54
CA ARG A 172 9.62 9.14 15.58
C ARG A 172 10.42 10.39 15.18
N THR A 173 10.50 11.37 16.07
CA THR A 173 11.30 12.58 15.87
C THR A 173 12.77 12.35 16.25
N ALA A 174 13.64 13.28 15.87
CA ALA A 174 15.06 13.23 16.24
C ALA A 174 15.27 13.29 17.76
N GLU A 175 14.36 13.96 18.48
CA GLU A 175 14.32 14.08 19.93
C GLU A 175 13.76 12.82 20.62
N GLY A 176 13.39 11.80 19.84
CA GLY A 176 12.87 10.52 20.34
C GLY A 176 11.38 10.52 20.68
N THR A 177 10.66 11.63 20.48
CA THR A 177 9.22 11.70 20.68
C THR A 177 8.45 11.06 19.54
N LEU A 178 7.18 10.71 19.77
CA LEU A 178 6.27 10.21 18.74
C LEU A 178 5.25 11.27 18.35
N GLN A 179 5.06 11.47 17.05
CA GLN A 179 4.13 12.45 16.51
C GLN A 179 3.18 11.85 15.47
N LEU A 180 1.94 12.32 15.50
CA LEU A 180 0.91 12.06 14.50
C LEU A 180 0.72 13.31 13.63
N HIS A 181 0.78 13.14 12.30
CA HIS A 181 0.61 14.24 11.36
C HIS A 181 -0.87 14.54 11.13
N GLU A 182 -1.32 15.75 11.45
CA GLU A 182 -2.74 16.12 11.34
C GLU A 182 -3.11 16.76 10.00
N GLY A 183 -2.11 17.01 9.15
CA GLY A 183 -2.20 17.75 7.89
C GLY A 183 -1.46 19.09 7.96
N GLY A 184 -0.95 19.55 6.82
CA GLY A 184 -0.15 20.79 6.74
C GLY A 184 1.09 20.71 7.64
N ASN A 185 1.32 21.75 8.44
CA ASN A 185 2.40 21.81 9.43
C ASN A 185 1.91 21.52 10.86
N SER A 186 0.78 20.80 11.02
CA SER A 186 0.21 20.47 12.34
C SER A 186 0.55 19.05 12.76
N PHE A 187 1.02 18.90 14.00
CA PHE A 187 1.43 17.63 14.58
C PHE A 187 0.90 17.49 16.00
N LEU A 188 0.37 16.31 16.31
CA LEU A 188 0.00 15.91 17.65
C LEU A 188 1.14 15.09 18.25
N THR A 189 1.73 15.56 19.34
CA THR A 189 2.76 14.82 20.08
C THR A 189 2.08 13.83 21.02
N LEU A 190 2.47 12.56 20.96
CA LEU A 190 1.91 11.52 21.81
C LEU A 190 2.49 11.62 23.24
N PRO A 191 1.70 11.26 24.27
CA PRO A 191 2.20 11.23 25.65
C PRO A 191 3.43 10.32 25.79
N PRO A 192 4.43 10.65 26.64
CA PRO A 192 5.62 9.83 26.84
C PRO A 192 5.33 8.37 27.22
N ALA A 193 4.26 8.13 27.97
CA ALA A 193 3.79 6.78 28.32
C ALA A 193 3.46 5.92 27.09
N THR A 194 3.10 6.54 25.96
CA THR A 194 2.82 5.88 24.67
C THR A 194 4.10 5.48 23.95
N ALA A 195 5.16 6.27 24.10
CA ALA A 195 6.47 5.95 23.55
C ALA A 195 7.21 4.88 24.38
N GLY A 196 6.85 4.74 25.66
CA GLY A 196 7.55 3.86 26.58
C GLY A 196 8.98 4.31 26.85
N THR A 197 9.64 3.65 27.81
CA THR A 197 11.08 3.84 28.10
C THR A 197 11.96 2.73 27.52
N ALA A 198 11.34 1.64 27.06
CA ALA A 198 12.01 0.52 26.41
C ALA A 198 12.15 0.75 24.90
N PRO A 199 13.18 0.19 24.23
CA PRO A 199 13.27 0.19 22.78
C PRO A 199 12.03 -0.47 22.14
N PHE A 200 11.54 0.09 21.04
CA PHE A 200 10.46 -0.52 20.26
C PHE A 200 10.93 -1.85 19.64
N ASP A 201 10.05 -2.85 19.60
CA ASP A 201 10.30 -4.06 18.80
C ASP A 201 10.34 -3.66 17.32
N ALA A 202 11.30 -4.19 16.56
CA ALA A 202 11.38 -3.99 15.12
C ALA A 202 10.07 -4.36 14.40
N ALA A 203 9.28 -5.31 14.93
CA ALA A 203 7.95 -5.62 14.42
C ALA A 203 6.95 -4.45 14.45
N GLN A 204 7.19 -3.42 15.24
CA GLN A 204 6.35 -2.21 15.29
C GLN A 204 6.82 -1.14 14.30
N ILE A 205 8.02 -1.29 13.73
CA ILE A 205 8.68 -0.27 12.93
C ILE A 205 8.32 -0.42 11.46
N SER A 206 8.00 0.70 10.82
CA SER A 206 7.83 0.78 9.36
C SER A 206 8.59 1.99 8.79
N PRO A 207 9.10 1.90 7.55
CA PRO A 207 9.96 2.94 7.01
C PRO A 207 9.19 4.21 6.64
N SER A 208 9.91 5.32 6.56
CA SER A 208 9.43 6.51 5.86
C SER A 208 9.55 6.31 4.34
N ARG A 209 9.11 7.29 3.55
CA ARG A 209 9.28 7.25 2.09
C ARG A 209 10.74 7.04 1.72
N ASP A 210 11.64 7.74 2.42
CA ASP A 210 13.05 7.87 2.03
C ASP A 210 13.88 6.69 2.54
N SER A 211 13.49 6.04 3.64
CA SER A 211 14.18 4.84 4.16
C SER A 211 13.64 3.51 3.61
N ARG A 212 12.51 3.55 2.88
CA ARG A 212 11.78 2.34 2.46
C ARG A 212 12.52 1.46 1.46
N LEU A 213 13.24 2.03 0.49
CA LEU A 213 13.94 1.24 -0.52
C LEU A 213 14.99 0.34 0.12
N ARG A 214 15.92 0.93 0.89
CA ARG A 214 16.95 0.19 1.64
C ARG A 214 16.34 -0.85 2.58
N TRP A 215 15.30 -0.46 3.33
CA TRP A 215 14.62 -1.32 4.27
C TRP A 215 14.01 -2.55 3.59
N MET A 216 13.26 -2.35 2.52
CA MET A 216 12.68 -3.42 1.71
C MET A 216 13.77 -4.30 1.07
N GLN A 217 14.79 -3.67 0.46
CA GLN A 217 15.85 -4.37 -0.26
C GLN A 217 16.70 -5.25 0.65
N SER A 218 16.87 -4.87 1.92
CA SER A 218 17.58 -5.68 2.92
C SER A 218 16.95 -7.04 3.21
N VAL A 219 15.70 -7.27 2.77
CA VAL A 219 14.99 -8.55 2.93
C VAL A 219 14.64 -9.18 1.59
N ILE A 220 14.13 -8.40 0.63
CA ILE A 220 13.67 -8.95 -0.66
C ILE A 220 14.85 -9.28 -1.57
N HIS A 221 15.95 -8.53 -1.48
CA HIS A 221 17.12 -8.67 -2.35
C HIS A 221 16.73 -8.71 -3.84
N CYS A 222 15.85 -7.79 -4.26
CA CYS A 222 15.40 -7.77 -5.64
C CYS A 222 16.56 -7.40 -6.58
N THR A 223 16.56 -8.00 -7.78
CA THR A 223 17.55 -7.68 -8.82
C THR A 223 17.00 -6.66 -9.81
N HIS A 224 15.67 -6.62 -9.96
CA HIS A 224 14.98 -5.66 -10.82
C HIS A 224 13.85 -5.01 -10.03
N TYR A 225 13.67 -3.70 -10.19
CA TYR A 225 12.58 -2.97 -9.55
C TYR A 225 11.76 -2.18 -10.57
N ILE A 226 10.47 -2.49 -10.68
CA ILE A 226 9.55 -1.78 -11.57
C ILE A 226 9.08 -0.49 -10.90
N ALA A 227 9.65 0.64 -11.31
CA ALA A 227 9.34 1.96 -10.78
C ALA A 227 8.15 2.61 -11.51
N GLY A 228 7.29 3.28 -10.75
CA GLY A 228 6.29 4.19 -11.31
C GLY A 228 6.91 5.48 -11.86
N ALA A 229 6.21 6.18 -12.76
CA ALA A 229 6.69 7.43 -13.35
C ALA A 229 7.08 8.50 -12.32
N GLY A 230 6.27 8.68 -11.26
CA GLY A 230 6.60 9.61 -10.16
C GLY A 230 7.58 9.05 -9.13
N GLU A 231 7.75 7.73 -9.08
CA GLU A 231 8.64 7.04 -8.14
C GLU A 231 10.11 7.25 -8.48
N GLN A 232 10.43 7.28 -9.78
CA GLN A 232 11.78 7.57 -10.27
C GLN A 232 12.34 8.92 -9.82
N ALA A 233 11.48 9.91 -9.58
CA ALA A 233 11.91 11.25 -9.19
C ALA A 233 12.44 11.33 -7.74
N TYR A 234 12.11 10.36 -6.88
CA TYR A 234 12.49 10.38 -5.47
C TYR A 234 13.23 9.13 -4.99
N LEU A 235 13.35 8.07 -5.80
CA LEU A 235 14.15 6.90 -5.43
C LEU A 235 15.63 7.29 -5.33
N ASN A 236 16.22 7.02 -4.17
CA ASN A 236 17.66 7.16 -3.99
C ASN A 236 18.36 5.88 -4.46
N HIS A 237 18.91 5.90 -5.67
CA HIS A 237 19.58 4.71 -6.24
C HIS A 237 20.82 4.28 -5.45
N ALA A 238 21.40 5.16 -4.63
CA ALA A 238 22.54 4.81 -3.77
C ALA A 238 22.15 3.86 -2.62
N ASP A 239 20.85 3.76 -2.29
CA ASP A 239 20.35 2.86 -1.24
C ASP A 239 20.28 1.39 -1.68
N ALA A 240 20.32 1.13 -3.00
CA ALA A 240 20.27 -0.20 -3.59
C ALA A 240 20.97 -0.21 -4.97
N PRO A 241 22.29 0.00 -5.02
CA PRO A 241 23.05 0.12 -6.28
C PRO A 241 23.05 -1.16 -7.13
N GLU A 242 22.70 -2.30 -6.54
CA GLU A 242 22.60 -3.60 -7.20
C GLU A 242 21.31 -3.78 -8.03
N ILE A 243 20.31 -2.90 -7.87
CA ILE A 243 19.01 -3.01 -8.55
C ILE A 243 19.09 -2.45 -9.97
N THR A 244 18.58 -3.21 -10.93
CA THR A 244 18.20 -2.68 -12.24
C THR A 244 16.80 -2.07 -12.18
N PHE A 245 16.70 -0.75 -12.26
CA PHE A 245 15.41 -0.06 -12.29
C PHE A 245 14.79 -0.13 -13.68
N VAL A 246 13.52 -0.53 -13.72
CA VAL A 246 12.73 -0.66 -14.95
C VAL A 246 11.52 0.26 -14.85
N THR A 247 11.31 1.09 -15.85
CA THR A 247 10.10 1.93 -15.92
C THR A 247 8.89 1.05 -16.21
N ARG A 248 7.80 1.20 -15.43
CA ARG A 248 6.52 0.58 -15.80
C ARG A 248 6.06 1.04 -17.18
N ASP A 249 5.33 0.19 -17.88
CA ASP A 249 4.75 0.53 -19.17
C ASP A 249 3.76 1.72 -19.01
N PRO A 250 3.64 2.59 -20.03
CA PRO A 250 2.67 3.68 -20.01
C PRO A 250 1.24 3.15 -19.99
N ILE A 251 0.34 3.88 -19.34
CA ILE A 251 -1.10 3.56 -19.31
C ILE A 251 -1.90 4.85 -19.22
N ASP A 252 -3.01 4.92 -19.95
CA ASP A 252 -3.94 6.05 -19.90
C ASP A 252 -4.71 6.08 -18.58
N ARG A 253 -5.06 7.29 -18.12
CA ARG A 253 -5.85 7.48 -16.89
C ARG A 253 -5.26 6.71 -15.71
N SER A 254 -3.95 6.87 -15.51
CA SER A 254 -3.16 6.05 -14.58
C SER A 254 -3.68 6.04 -13.14
N ASP A 255 -4.32 7.13 -12.72
CA ASP A 255 -4.88 7.31 -11.37
C ASP A 255 -6.34 6.85 -11.24
N GLU A 256 -6.98 6.42 -12.33
CA GLU A 256 -8.30 5.80 -12.31
C GLU A 256 -8.20 4.29 -12.06
N ALA A 257 -9.30 3.68 -11.64
CA ALA A 257 -9.31 2.27 -11.29
C ALA A 257 -9.29 1.37 -12.54
N TYR A 258 -8.54 0.28 -12.46
CA TYR A 258 -8.58 -0.83 -13.41
C TYR A 258 -9.74 -1.76 -13.04
N THR A 259 -10.63 -2.03 -13.99
CA THR A 259 -11.85 -2.82 -13.78
C THR A 259 -12.13 -3.81 -14.92
N GLU A 260 -11.14 -4.02 -15.78
CA GLU A 260 -11.25 -4.90 -16.94
C GLU A 260 -10.86 -6.33 -16.56
#